data_AF-A0A3A9GEG1-F1
#
_entry.id   AF-A0A3A9GEG1-F1
#
_cell.length_a   1.000
_cell.length_b   1.000
_cell.length_c   1.000
_cell.angle_alpha   90.00
_cell.angle_beta   90.00
_cell.angle_gamma   90.00
#
_symmetry.space_group_name_H-M   'P 1'
#
loop_
_entity.id
_entity.type
_entity.pdbx_description
1 polymer ?
#
loop_
_entity_poly.entity_id
_entity_poly.type
_entity_poly.pdbx_seq_one_letter_code
_entity_poly.pdbx_strand_id
1 'polypeptide(L)'
;MSLLEVTGLTHSFGENYLFKNADFTLNKGEHIGIVGQNGAGKSTFIKICTEQLIPDSGRIVWQPNTKIGYLDQYAQIEKSVAMREFLQSAFSGLYEIENRMNELYCQSADGDMAKLSTAARYQEELERKEFYLIDTKIEQVATGLGLTVVGLDRPIEQMSGGQRAKVILAKLLLEKPDILLLDEPTNFLDKEHVTWLAEYLSSLPNAFLVVSHDY
;
A
#
# COMPACT_ATOMS: atom_id res chain seq x y z
N MET A 1 6.13 5.46 19.22
CA MET A 1 6.27 3.99 19.20
C MET A 1 6.94 3.66 17.89
N SER A 2 8.08 2.97 17.95
CA SER A 2 8.85 2.57 16.77
C SER A 2 8.11 1.47 16.01
N LEU A 3 7.96 1.67 14.70
CA LEU A 3 7.45 0.65 13.77
C LEU A 3 8.58 -0.19 13.20
N LEU A 4 9.73 0.45 12.92
CA LEU A 4 10.94 -0.18 12.40
C LEU A 4 12.14 0.30 13.20
N GLU A 5 12.95 -0.64 13.65
CA GLU A 5 14.27 -0.38 14.23
C GLU A 5 15.34 -1.11 13.43
N VAL A 6 16.32 -0.35 12.96
CA VAL A 6 17.52 -0.84 12.27
C VAL A 6 18.71 -0.46 13.14
N THR A 7 19.50 -1.45 13.55
CA THR A 7 20.67 -1.24 14.40
C THR A 7 21.92 -1.86 13.80
N GLY A 8 23.01 -1.09 13.70
CA GLY A 8 24.31 -1.54 13.25
C GLY A 8 24.35 -2.06 11.81
N LEU A 9 23.48 -1.55 10.92
CA LEU A 9 23.35 -2.02 9.55
C LEU A 9 24.66 -1.82 8.78
N THR A 10 25.22 -2.92 8.28
CA THR A 10 26.35 -2.91 7.36
C THR A 10 26.02 -3.79 6.17
N HIS A 11 26.23 -3.25 4.97
CA HIS A 11 26.08 -4.04 3.74
C HIS A 11 26.94 -3.45 2.62
N SER A 12 27.51 -4.33 1.82
CA SER A 12 28.45 -4.03 0.75
C SER A 12 28.13 -4.81 -0.53
N PHE A 13 28.44 -4.21 -1.68
CA PHE A 13 28.50 -4.91 -2.96
C PHE A 13 29.95 -4.94 -3.43
N GLY A 14 30.57 -6.12 -3.33
CA GLY A 14 32.02 -6.25 -3.54
C GLY A 14 32.79 -5.40 -2.54
N GLU A 15 33.64 -4.50 -3.03
CA GLU A 15 34.45 -3.60 -2.19
C GLU A 15 33.71 -2.32 -1.77
N ASN A 16 32.52 -2.06 -2.34
CA ASN A 16 31.78 -0.83 -2.11
C ASN A 16 30.74 -1.00 -1.01
N TYR A 17 31.01 -0.40 0.14
CA TYR A 17 30.05 -0.33 1.25
C TYR A 17 28.93 0.66 0.92
N LEU A 18 27.69 0.19 0.99
CA LEU A 18 26.50 1.03 0.92
C LEU A 18 26.12 1.55 2.32
N PHE A 19 26.23 0.69 3.33
CA PHE A 19 25.98 1.03 4.74
C PHE A 19 27.15 0.56 5.59
N LYS A 20 27.52 1.37 6.59
CA LYS A 20 28.57 1.06 7.57
C LYS A 20 28.07 1.39 8.98
N ASN A 21 27.74 0.37 9.76
CA ASN A 21 27.24 0.50 11.13
C ASN A 21 26.17 1.59 11.29
N ALA A 22 25.17 1.58 10.41
CA ALA A 22 24.11 2.58 10.37
C ALA A 22 22.94 2.20 11.28
N ASP A 23 22.45 3.16 12.04
CA ASP A 23 21.24 3.02 12.85
C ASP A 23 20.12 3.87 12.23
N PHE A 24 18.90 3.33 12.22
CA PHE A 24 17.72 4.02 11.73
C PHE A 24 16.49 3.58 12.52
N THR A 25 15.56 4.51 12.74
CA THR A 25 14.29 4.22 13.40
C THR A 25 13.20 4.96 12.66
N LEU A 26 12.08 4.29 12.44
CA LEU A 26 10.87 4.90 11.92
C LEU A 26 9.76 4.71 12.93
N ASN A 27 9.16 5.83 13.35
CA ASN A 27 8.04 5.84 14.28
C ASN A 27 6.69 5.90 13.55
N LYS A 28 5.64 5.54 14.28
CA LYS A 28 4.26 5.67 13.79
C LYS A 28 3.94 7.12 13.42
N GLY A 29 3.43 7.33 12.21
CA GLY A 29 3.05 8.65 11.67
C GLY A 29 4.23 9.49 11.18
N GLU A 30 5.46 8.96 11.17
CA GLU A 30 6.59 9.67 10.57
C GLU A 30 6.57 9.57 9.04
N HIS A 31 6.88 10.70 8.40
CA HIS A 31 6.97 10.86 6.96
C HIS A 31 8.43 11.09 6.60
N ILE A 32 9.07 10.10 5.97
CA ILE A 32 10.52 10.12 5.70
C ILE A 32 10.77 10.11 4.19
N GLY A 33 11.60 11.06 3.73
CA GLY A 33 12.19 11.04 2.40
C GLY A 33 13.62 10.53 2.44
N ILE A 34 13.96 9.53 1.63
CA ILE A 34 15.33 9.08 1.40
C ILE A 34 15.82 9.65 0.07
N VAL A 35 16.82 10.52 0.15
CA VAL A 35 17.47 11.16 -1.01
C VAL A 35 18.94 10.78 -1.09
N GLY A 36 19.51 10.85 -2.29
CA GLY A 36 20.92 10.52 -2.52
C GLY A 36 21.20 10.16 -3.98
N GLN A 37 22.48 10.15 -4.35
CA GLN A 37 22.91 9.84 -5.71
C GLN A 37 22.56 8.39 -6.12
N ASN A 38 22.60 8.11 -7.42
CA ASN A 38 22.43 6.75 -7.93
C ASN A 38 23.53 5.85 -7.37
N GLY A 39 23.15 4.66 -6.92
CA GLY A 39 24.10 3.75 -6.27
C GLY A 39 24.39 4.04 -4.79
N ALA A 40 23.76 5.05 -4.18
CA ALA A 40 23.89 5.31 -2.74
C ALA A 40 23.20 4.25 -1.84
N GLY A 41 22.55 3.25 -2.42
CA GLY A 41 21.91 2.15 -1.68
C GLY A 41 20.45 2.38 -1.29
N LYS A 42 19.76 3.42 -1.79
CA LYS A 42 18.37 3.73 -1.42
C LYS A 42 17.39 2.57 -1.61
N SER A 43 17.31 2.04 -2.83
CA SER A 43 16.49 0.86 -3.14
C SER A 43 17.00 -0.39 -2.41
N THR A 44 18.31 -0.49 -2.17
CA THR A 44 18.90 -1.56 -1.37
C THR A 44 18.41 -1.52 0.08
N PHE A 45 18.28 -0.33 0.68
CA PHE A 45 17.72 -0.15 2.01
C PHE A 45 16.28 -0.64 2.08
N ILE A 46 15.44 -0.28 1.11
CA ILE A 46 14.05 -0.77 1.05
C ILE A 46 14.03 -2.29 0.95
N LYS A 47 14.83 -2.90 0.06
CA LYS A 47 14.92 -4.36 -0.10
C LYS A 47 15.36 -5.07 1.19
N ILE A 48 16.27 -4.44 1.93
CA ILE A 48 16.70 -4.93 3.24
C ILE A 48 15.55 -4.84 4.25
N CYS A 49 14.82 -3.73 4.28
CA CYS A 49 13.66 -3.55 5.16
C CYS A 49 12.50 -4.50 4.83
N THR A 50 12.33 -4.87 3.56
CA THR A 50 11.29 -5.81 3.10
C THR A 50 11.76 -7.27 3.05
N GLU A 51 12.91 -7.58 3.66
CA GLU A 51 13.50 -8.93 3.74
C GLU A 51 13.81 -9.56 2.36
N GLN A 52 13.81 -8.77 1.29
CA GLN A 52 14.20 -9.18 -0.07
C GLN A 52 15.72 -9.29 -0.23
N LEU A 53 16.49 -8.69 0.68
CA LEU A 53 17.94 -8.74 0.71
C LEU A 53 18.44 -8.87 2.16
N ILE A 54 19.34 -9.81 2.40
CA ILE A 54 19.95 -10.03 3.71
C ILE A 54 21.19 -9.12 3.83
N PRO A 55 21.30 -8.28 4.87
CA PRO A 55 22.48 -7.45 5.09
C PRO A 55 23.68 -8.28 5.59
N ASP A 56 24.89 -7.71 5.48
CA ASP A 56 26.11 -8.41 5.91
C ASP A 56 26.19 -8.50 7.44
N SER A 57 25.76 -7.43 8.12
CA SER A 57 25.57 -7.41 9.57
C SER A 57 24.55 -6.34 9.99
N GLY A 58 24.16 -6.40 11.26
CA GLY A 58 23.13 -5.55 11.85
C GLY A 58 21.84 -6.31 12.12
N ARG A 59 20.84 -5.61 12.64
CA ARG A 59 19.53 -6.16 13.00
C ARG A 59 18.44 -5.23 12.52
N ILE A 60 17.39 -5.81 11.94
CA ILE A 60 16.19 -5.11 11.47
C ILE A 60 15.00 -5.74 12.19
N VAL A 61 14.21 -4.91 12.86
CA VAL A 61 13.06 -5.36 13.64
C VAL A 61 11.86 -4.51 13.31
N TRP A 62 10.83 -5.15 12.75
CA TRP A 62 9.50 -4.59 12.65
C TRP A 62 8.73 -4.82 13.94
N GLN A 63 7.87 -3.86 14.29
CA GLN A 63 6.87 -4.08 15.33
C GLN A 63 5.95 -5.26 14.93
N PRO A 64 5.58 -6.16 15.86
CA PRO A 64 4.69 -7.27 15.56
C PRO A 64 3.33 -6.80 15.00
N ASN A 65 2.82 -7.54 14.01
CA ASN A 65 1.55 -7.26 13.32
C ASN A 65 1.52 -5.95 12.49
N THR A 66 2.67 -5.34 12.20
CA THR A 66 2.74 -4.19 11.28
C THR A 66 2.44 -4.62 9.85
N LYS A 67 1.46 -3.95 9.22
CA LYS A 67 1.18 -4.10 7.79
C LYS A 67 2.08 -3.17 7.00
N ILE A 68 2.86 -3.74 6.09
CA ILE A 68 3.81 -3.02 5.22
C ILE A 68 3.26 -3.06 3.79
N GLY A 69 2.99 -1.91 3.21
CA GLY A 69 2.72 -1.80 1.77
C GLY A 69 3.98 -1.36 1.04
N TYR A 70 4.46 -2.20 0.13
CA TYR A 70 5.65 -1.90 -0.68
C TYR A 70 5.26 -1.81 -2.16
N LEU A 71 5.64 -0.69 -2.79
CA LEU A 71 5.47 -0.50 -4.23
C LEU A 71 6.53 -1.30 -5.00
N ASP A 72 6.24 -2.58 -5.24
CA ASP A 72 7.06 -3.42 -6.10
C ASP A 72 6.62 -3.30 -7.57
N GLN A 73 7.48 -2.70 -8.40
CA GLN A 73 7.24 -2.55 -9.84
C GLN A 73 7.21 -3.89 -10.59
N TYR A 74 7.76 -4.96 -9.99
CA TYR A 74 7.79 -6.31 -10.54
C TYR A 74 6.73 -7.23 -9.93
N ALA A 75 5.81 -6.68 -9.11
CA ALA A 75 4.74 -7.46 -8.50
C ALA A 75 3.97 -8.28 -9.55
N GLN A 76 3.89 -9.60 -9.33
CA GLN A 76 3.06 -10.47 -10.14
C GLN A 76 1.61 -10.29 -9.73
N ILE A 77 0.85 -9.54 -10.52
CA ILE A 77 -0.59 -9.36 -10.35
C ILE A 77 -1.35 -10.23 -11.36
N GLU A 78 -2.53 -10.71 -10.96
CA GLU A 78 -3.47 -11.31 -11.90
C GLU A 78 -3.90 -10.26 -12.92
N LYS A 79 -3.63 -10.51 -14.21
CA LYS A 79 -3.76 -9.48 -15.25
C LYS A 79 -5.09 -9.55 -16.01
N SER A 80 -5.82 -10.65 -15.86
CA SER A 80 -7.12 -10.91 -16.49
C SER A 80 -8.25 -10.11 -15.86
N VAL A 81 -8.13 -9.72 -14.59
CA VAL A 81 -9.16 -8.98 -13.86
C VAL A 81 -9.24 -7.53 -14.32
N ALA A 82 -10.44 -6.94 -14.20
CA ALA A 82 -10.62 -5.51 -14.44
C ALA A 82 -9.88 -4.68 -13.38
N MET A 83 -9.43 -3.48 -13.74
CA MET A 83 -8.77 -2.59 -12.78
C MET A 83 -9.65 -2.28 -11.58
N ARG A 84 -10.95 -2.05 -11.80
CA ARG A 84 -11.93 -1.82 -10.73
C ARG A 84 -11.94 -2.99 -9.73
N GLU A 85 -12.03 -4.22 -10.21
CA GLU A 85 -12.03 -5.42 -9.37
C GLU A 85 -10.72 -5.55 -8.58
N PHE A 86 -9.58 -5.26 -9.22
CA PHE A 86 -8.29 -5.25 -8.55
C PHE A 86 -8.19 -4.19 -7.46
N LEU A 87 -8.72 -2.97 -7.67
CA LEU A 87 -8.75 -1.92 -6.65
C LEU A 87 -9.74 -2.27 -5.53
N GLN A 88 -10.88 -2.87 -5.84
CA GLN A 88 -11.85 -3.37 -4.86
C GLN A 88 -11.26 -4.47 -3.97
N SER A 89 -10.30 -5.26 -4.49
CA SER A 89 -9.61 -6.28 -3.70
C SER A 89 -8.81 -5.73 -2.51
N ALA A 90 -8.49 -4.43 -2.47
CA ALA A 90 -7.95 -3.76 -1.27
C ALA A 90 -8.91 -3.82 -0.07
N PHE A 91 -10.20 -4.01 -0.34
CA PHE A 91 -11.29 -4.06 0.63
C PHE A 91 -11.93 -5.45 0.73
N SER A 92 -11.25 -6.51 0.28
CA SER A 92 -11.76 -7.89 0.25
C SER A 92 -12.40 -8.32 1.57
N GLY A 93 -11.74 -8.03 2.70
CA GLY A 93 -12.26 -8.33 4.03
C GLY A 93 -13.59 -7.63 4.37
N LEU A 94 -13.89 -6.47 3.78
CA LEU A 94 -15.18 -5.81 3.94
C LEU A 94 -16.25 -6.44 3.06
N TYR A 95 -15.92 -6.78 1.81
CA TYR A 95 -16.83 -7.54 0.95
C TYR A 95 -17.16 -8.93 1.52
N GLU A 96 -16.22 -9.57 2.21
CA GLU A 96 -16.50 -10.82 2.95
C GLU A 96 -17.49 -10.61 4.10
N ILE A 97 -17.36 -9.52 4.85
CA ILE A 97 -18.31 -9.16 5.93
C ILE A 97 -19.70 -8.89 5.34
N GLU A 98 -19.76 -8.16 4.23
CA GLU A 98 -21.02 -7.82 3.54
C GLU A 98 -21.71 -9.07 2.98
N ASN A 99 -20.98 -9.98 2.34
CA ASN A 99 -21.52 -11.27 1.90
C ASN A 99 -22.08 -12.09 3.07
N ARG A 100 -21.33 -12.20 4.18
CA ARG A 100 -21.81 -12.91 5.39
C ARG A 100 -23.05 -12.26 6.00
N MET A 101 -23.12 -10.94 6.01
CA MET A 101 -24.29 -10.20 6.46
C MET A 101 -25.51 -10.53 5.59
N ASN A 102 -25.37 -10.49 4.26
CA ASN A 102 -26.43 -10.82 3.32
C ASN A 102 -26.92 -12.27 3.46
N GLU A 103 -25.99 -13.23 3.65
CA GLU A 103 -26.33 -14.63 3.93
C GLU A 103 -27.16 -14.78 5.21
N LEU A 104 -26.78 -14.09 6.29
CA LEU A 104 -27.51 -14.12 7.56
C LEU A 104 -28.92 -13.54 7.42
N TYR A 105 -29.09 -12.45 6.66
CA TYR A 105 -30.41 -11.89 6.35
C TYR A 105 -31.29 -12.90 5.60
N CYS A 106 -30.77 -13.53 4.55
CA CYS A 106 -31.49 -14.56 3.79
C CYS A 106 -31.89 -15.76 4.67
N GLN A 107 -31.00 -16.22 5.53
CA GLN A 107 -31.27 -17.36 6.44
C GLN A 107 -32.21 -17.01 7.61
N SER A 108 -32.41 -15.72 7.88
CA SER A 108 -33.31 -15.24 8.93
C SER A 108 -34.75 -15.05 8.48
N ALA A 109 -35.09 -15.45 7.24
CA ALA A 109 -36.45 -15.43 6.70
C ALA A 109 -37.49 -16.15 7.59
N ASP A 110 -37.03 -17.09 8.43
CA ASP A 110 -37.87 -17.83 9.39
C ASP A 110 -37.97 -17.18 10.80
N GLY A 111 -37.41 -15.98 11.01
CA GLY A 111 -37.51 -15.23 12.27
C GLY A 111 -36.42 -15.52 13.32
N ASP A 112 -35.27 -16.05 12.91
CA ASP A 112 -34.13 -16.30 13.79
C ASP A 112 -33.46 -14.98 14.25
N MET A 113 -33.84 -14.54 15.46
CA MET A 113 -33.37 -13.30 16.08
C MET A 113 -31.86 -13.28 16.35
N ALA A 114 -31.21 -14.43 16.53
CA ALA A 114 -29.76 -14.48 16.77
C ALA A 114 -28.97 -14.13 15.49
N LYS A 115 -29.44 -14.61 14.33
CA LYS A 115 -28.87 -14.27 13.02
C LYS A 115 -29.09 -12.80 12.68
N LEU A 116 -30.30 -12.28 12.94
CA LEU A 116 -30.60 -10.86 12.75
C LEU A 116 -29.69 -9.95 13.59
N SER A 117 -29.47 -10.30 14.87
CA SER A 117 -28.56 -9.54 15.73
C SER A 117 -27.11 -9.59 15.22
N THR A 118 -26.67 -10.73 14.68
CA THR A 118 -25.32 -10.86 14.10
C THR A 118 -25.19 -10.04 12.82
N ALA A 119 -26.19 -10.07 11.93
CA ALA A 119 -26.21 -9.27 10.72
C ALA A 119 -26.17 -7.76 11.04
N ALA A 120 -26.93 -7.31 12.05
CA ALA A 120 -26.90 -5.93 12.51
C ALA A 120 -25.50 -5.49 12.98
N ARG A 121 -24.77 -6.36 13.69
CA ARG A 121 -23.38 -6.08 14.11
C ARG A 121 -22.42 -5.93 12.92
N TYR A 122 -22.59 -6.76 11.88
CA TYR A 122 -21.81 -6.61 10.65
C TYR A 122 -22.16 -5.33 9.90
N GLN A 123 -23.43 -4.96 9.85
CA GLN A 123 -23.86 -3.69 9.26
C GLN A 123 -23.21 -2.48 9.97
N GLU A 124 -23.26 -2.43 11.30
CA GLU A 124 -22.59 -1.38 12.09
C GLU A 124 -21.08 -1.34 11.81
N GLU A 125 -20.44 -2.50 11.64
CA GLU A 125 -19.03 -2.58 11.31
C GLU A 125 -18.73 -2.02 9.90
N LEU A 126 -19.54 -2.36 8.91
CA LEU A 126 -19.42 -1.86 7.53
C LEU A 126 -19.62 -0.34 7.45
N GLU A 127 -20.61 0.18 8.17
CA GLU A 127 -20.87 1.63 8.27
C GLU A 127 -19.67 2.34 8.91
N ARG A 128 -19.16 1.85 10.04
CA ARG A 128 -17.98 2.42 10.71
C ARG A 128 -16.72 2.38 9.85
N LYS A 129 -16.56 1.36 9.01
CA LYS A 129 -15.43 1.23 8.09
C LYS A 129 -15.68 1.89 6.73
N GLU A 130 -16.78 2.64 6.60
CA GLU A 130 -17.13 3.42 5.41
C GLU A 130 -17.22 2.55 4.13
N PHE A 131 -17.76 1.34 4.26
CA PHE A 131 -17.88 0.37 3.15
C PHE A 131 -18.62 0.95 1.94
N TYR A 132 -19.72 1.66 2.18
CA TYR A 132 -20.51 2.27 1.11
C TYR A 132 -19.84 3.45 0.41
N LEU A 133 -18.67 3.90 0.91
CA LEU A 133 -17.84 4.93 0.26
C LEU A 133 -16.67 4.31 -0.53
N ILE A 134 -16.54 2.99 -0.60
CA ILE A 134 -15.42 2.32 -1.29
C ILE A 134 -15.34 2.76 -2.75
N ASP A 135 -16.45 2.74 -3.49
CA ASP A 135 -16.43 3.15 -4.89
C ASP A 135 -16.02 4.61 -5.04
N THR A 136 -16.47 5.50 -4.15
CA THR A 136 -16.03 6.90 -4.12
C THR A 136 -14.54 7.03 -3.84
N LYS A 137 -14.00 6.28 -2.89
CA LYS A 137 -12.55 6.28 -2.57
C LYS A 137 -11.73 5.77 -3.75
N ILE A 138 -12.18 4.70 -4.40
CA ILE A 138 -11.55 4.14 -5.59
C ILE A 138 -11.52 5.19 -6.70
N GLU A 139 -12.66 5.83 -7.00
CA GLU A 139 -12.74 6.88 -8.03
C GLU A 139 -11.85 8.09 -7.71
N GLN A 140 -11.77 8.50 -6.44
CA GLN A 140 -10.89 9.60 -6.00
C GLN A 140 -9.41 9.29 -6.25
N VAL A 141 -8.94 8.13 -5.78
CA VAL A 141 -7.54 7.71 -5.96
C VAL A 141 -7.23 7.47 -7.44
N ALA A 142 -8.15 6.83 -8.17
CA ALA A 142 -7.99 6.58 -9.59
C ALA A 142 -7.93 7.88 -10.40
N THR A 143 -8.77 8.85 -10.09
CA THR A 143 -8.76 10.17 -10.74
C THR A 143 -7.46 10.90 -10.45
N GLY A 144 -7.03 10.91 -9.19
CA GLY A 144 -5.79 11.55 -8.77
C GLY A 144 -4.50 11.01 -9.39
N LEU A 145 -4.53 9.75 -9.86
CA LEU A 145 -3.44 9.12 -10.59
C LEU A 145 -3.67 9.07 -12.12
N GLY A 146 -4.78 9.59 -12.60
CA GLY A 146 -5.14 9.62 -14.03
C GLY A 146 -5.56 8.27 -14.60
N LEU A 147 -5.98 7.34 -13.76
CA LEU A 147 -6.42 5.99 -14.14
C LEU A 147 -7.84 5.98 -14.73
N THR A 148 -8.68 6.95 -14.38
CA THR A 148 -10.05 7.06 -14.93
C THR A 148 -10.07 7.26 -16.44
N VAL A 149 -9.10 8.01 -16.98
CA VAL A 149 -8.94 8.22 -18.44
C VAL A 149 -8.55 6.93 -19.16
N VAL A 150 -7.88 6.00 -18.47
CA VAL A 150 -7.53 4.68 -19.02
C VAL A 150 -8.76 3.76 -19.11
N GLY A 151 -9.69 3.91 -18.17
CA GLY A 151 -10.92 3.13 -18.04
C GLY A 151 -10.78 2.03 -16.99
N LEU A 152 -11.55 2.13 -15.91
CA LEU A 152 -11.49 1.22 -14.75
C LEU A 152 -12.01 -0.18 -15.04
N ASP A 153 -12.87 -0.33 -16.04
CA ASP A 153 -13.46 -1.63 -16.40
C ASP A 153 -12.58 -2.41 -17.40
N ARG A 154 -11.40 -1.87 -17.76
CA ARG A 154 -10.46 -2.56 -18.64
C ARG A 154 -9.61 -3.57 -17.86
N PRO A 155 -9.29 -4.73 -18.48
CA PRO A 155 -8.33 -5.68 -17.92
C PRO A 155 -6.93 -5.07 -17.75
N ILE A 156 -6.22 -5.46 -16.68
CA ILE A 156 -4.88 -4.94 -16.37
C ILE A 156 -3.83 -5.37 -17.41
N GLU A 157 -4.02 -6.51 -18.06
CA GLU A 157 -3.13 -6.99 -19.13
C GLU A 157 -3.02 -6.01 -20.30
N GLN A 158 -4.07 -5.21 -20.56
CA GLN A 158 -4.10 -4.24 -21.66
C GLN A 158 -3.34 -2.94 -21.34
N MET A 159 -2.84 -2.80 -20.11
CA MET A 159 -2.19 -1.58 -19.63
C MET A 159 -0.68 -1.59 -19.89
N SER A 160 -0.12 -0.39 -20.10
CA SER A 160 1.34 -0.21 -20.18
C SER A 160 2.01 -0.45 -18.81
N GLY A 161 3.34 -0.66 -18.79
CA GLY A 161 4.08 -0.86 -17.53
C GLY A 161 3.87 0.26 -16.52
N GLY A 162 3.91 1.52 -16.96
CA GLY A 162 3.66 2.69 -16.10
C GLY A 162 2.21 2.76 -15.61
N GLN A 163 1.23 2.45 -16.46
CA GLN A 163 -0.17 2.37 -16.03
C GLN A 163 -0.37 1.27 -14.97
N ARG A 164 0.24 0.09 -15.14
CA ARG A 164 0.19 -0.97 -14.14
C ARG A 164 0.83 -0.54 -12.81
N ALA A 165 1.96 0.15 -12.85
CA ALA A 165 2.59 0.70 -11.65
C ALA A 165 1.66 1.70 -10.93
N LYS A 166 0.95 2.57 -11.68
CA LYS A 166 -0.09 3.45 -11.12
C LYS A 166 -1.23 2.65 -10.47
N VAL A 167 -1.70 1.56 -11.08
CA VAL A 167 -2.77 0.72 -10.53
C VAL A 167 -2.32 0.02 -9.23
N ILE A 168 -1.08 -0.47 -9.17
CA ILE A 168 -0.50 -1.06 -7.95
C ILE A 168 -0.40 0.00 -6.86
N LEU A 169 0.12 1.19 -7.20
CA LEU A 169 0.19 2.33 -6.27
C LEU A 169 -1.21 2.68 -5.75
N ALA A 170 -2.21 2.81 -6.63
CA ALA A 170 -3.59 3.11 -6.25
C ALA A 170 -4.12 2.08 -5.23
N LYS A 171 -3.90 0.79 -5.47
CA LYS A 171 -4.30 -0.27 -4.54
C LYS A 171 -3.61 -0.12 -3.18
N LEU A 172 -2.30 0.11 -3.15
CA LEU A 172 -1.54 0.30 -1.91
C LEU A 172 -2.03 1.51 -1.10
N LEU A 173 -2.37 2.62 -1.78
CA LEU A 173 -2.94 3.80 -1.13
C LEU A 173 -4.33 3.50 -0.53
N LEU A 174 -5.14 2.68 -1.19
CA LEU A 174 -6.46 2.26 -0.71
C LEU A 174 -6.38 1.30 0.49
N GLU A 175 -5.39 0.41 0.51
CA GLU A 175 -5.18 -0.55 1.60
C GLU A 175 -4.80 0.12 2.94
N LYS A 176 -4.23 1.32 2.90
CA LYS A 176 -3.79 2.11 4.07
C LYS A 176 -3.00 1.27 5.10
N PRO A 177 -1.88 0.64 4.70
CA PRO A 177 -1.04 -0.13 5.60
C PRO A 177 -0.44 0.76 6.70
N ASP A 178 0.03 0.17 7.80
CA ASP A 178 0.65 0.91 8.91
C ASP A 178 1.87 1.72 8.44
N ILE A 179 2.56 1.20 7.42
CA ILE A 179 3.64 1.87 6.72
C ILE A 179 3.56 1.66 5.20
N LEU A 180 3.79 2.73 4.44
CA LEU A 180 4.04 2.69 3.00
C LEU A 180 5.54 2.84 2.68
N LEU A 181 6.08 1.92 1.89
CA LEU A 181 7.43 1.97 1.34
C LEU A 181 7.35 2.18 -0.17
N LEU A 182 7.78 3.35 -0.64
CA LEU A 182 7.65 3.78 -2.03
C LEU A 182 9.04 3.99 -2.64
N ASP A 183 9.43 3.10 -3.56
CA ASP A 183 10.71 3.21 -4.27
C ASP A 183 10.52 3.91 -5.62
N GLU A 184 10.96 5.17 -5.71
CA GLU A 184 10.84 6.03 -6.89
C GLU A 184 9.41 6.08 -7.47
N PRO A 185 8.38 6.41 -6.65
CA PRO A 185 6.98 6.36 -7.08
C PRO A 185 6.62 7.38 -8.16
N THR A 186 7.48 8.37 -8.42
CA THR A 186 7.27 9.44 -9.39
C THR A 186 7.67 9.08 -10.82
N ASN A 187 8.47 8.02 -11.02
CA ASN A 187 9.06 7.65 -12.32
C ASN A 187 8.05 7.41 -13.46
N PHE A 188 6.81 7.05 -13.11
CA PHE A 188 5.73 6.76 -14.07
C PHE A 188 4.57 7.75 -13.97
N LEU A 189 4.75 8.85 -13.22
CA LEU A 189 3.78 9.91 -13.01
C LEU A 189 4.18 11.15 -13.82
N ASP A 190 3.20 11.89 -14.32
CA ASP A 190 3.43 13.25 -14.81
C ASP A 190 3.35 14.25 -13.64
N LYS A 191 3.66 15.51 -13.92
CA LYS A 191 3.73 16.57 -12.91
C LYS A 191 2.43 16.76 -12.12
N GLU A 192 1.27 16.58 -12.77
CA GLU A 192 -0.03 16.75 -12.12
C GLU A 192 -0.25 15.61 -11.12
N HIS A 193 -0.04 14.36 -11.54
CA HIS A 193 -0.17 13.19 -10.67
C HIS A 193 0.88 13.15 -9.55
N VAL A 194 2.10 13.65 -9.79
CA VAL A 194 3.13 13.79 -8.73
C VAL A 194 2.66 14.78 -7.66
N THR A 195 2.09 15.92 -8.07
CA THR A 195 1.58 16.93 -7.14
C THR A 195 0.44 16.35 -6.31
N TRP A 196 -0.50 15.66 -6.95
CA TRP A 196 -1.58 14.97 -6.26
C TRP A 196 -1.07 13.91 -5.27
N LEU A 197 -0.09 13.09 -5.67
CA LEU A 197 0.50 12.08 -4.79
C LEU A 197 1.17 12.73 -3.57
N ALA A 198 1.91 13.82 -3.76
CA ALA A 198 2.56 14.53 -2.67
C ALA A 198 1.54 15.10 -1.67
N GLU A 199 0.45 15.70 -2.16
CA GLU A 199 -0.67 16.18 -1.33
C GLU A 199 -1.35 15.03 -0.58
N TYR A 200 -1.62 13.92 -1.28
CA TYR A 200 -2.22 12.73 -0.70
C TYR A 200 -1.36 12.16 0.42
N LEU A 201 -0.08 11.92 0.16
CA LEU A 201 0.87 11.39 1.15
C LEU A 201 1.00 12.33 2.35
N SER A 202 1.03 13.65 2.13
CA SER A 202 1.11 14.64 3.22
C SER A 202 -0.11 14.60 4.15
N SER A 203 -1.27 14.14 3.65
CA SER A 203 -2.49 13.99 4.44
C SER A 203 -2.62 12.64 5.16
N LEU A 204 -1.75 11.68 4.86
CA LEU A 204 -1.82 10.37 5.48
C LEU A 204 -1.40 10.45 6.96
N PRO A 205 -2.15 9.80 7.87
CA PRO A 205 -1.76 9.70 9.27
C PRO A 205 -0.77 8.54 9.52
N ASN A 206 -0.61 7.64 8.55
CA ASN A 206 0.24 6.45 8.63
C ASN A 206 1.68 6.80 8.28
N ALA A 207 2.63 6.00 8.75
CA ALA A 207 4.03 6.24 8.41
C ALA A 207 4.27 5.99 6.92
N PHE A 208 5.20 6.71 6.31
CA PHE A 208 5.68 6.37 4.98
C PHE A 208 7.14 6.70 4.79
N LEU A 209 7.75 6.00 3.85
CA LEU A 209 9.11 6.17 3.41
C LEU A 209 9.12 6.24 1.89
N VAL A 210 9.54 7.37 1.36
CA VAL A 210 9.66 7.61 -0.08
C VAL A 210 11.13 7.72 -0.45
N VAL A 211 11.57 6.90 -1.38
CA VAL A 211 12.86 7.05 -2.07
C VAL A 211 12.62 7.89 -3.32
N SER A 212 13.41 8.95 -3.48
CA SER A 212 13.36 9.83 -4.65
C SER A 212 14.77 10.24 -5.08
N HIS A 213 14.97 10.39 -6.39
CA HIS A 213 16.13 11.04 -6.98
C HIS A 213 15.99 12.57 -7.07
N ASP A 214 14.76 13.08 -7.06
CA ASP A 214 14.47 14.50 -7.15
C ASP A 214 14.54 15.15 -5.75
N TYR A 215 15.33 16.24 -5.65
CA TYR A 215 15.47 17.10 -4.47
C TYR A 215 14.35 18.14 -4.38
#